data_AF-A0A960N4L7-F1
#
_entry.id   AF-A0A960N4L7-F1
#
_cell.length_a   1.000
_cell.length_b   1.000
_cell.length_c   1.000
_cell.angle_alpha   90.00
_cell.angle_beta   90.00
_cell.angle_gamma   90.00
#
_symmetry.space_group_name_H-M   'P 1'
#
loop_
_entity.id
_entity.type
_entity.pdbx_description
1 polymer ?
#
loop_
_entity_poly.entity_id
_entity_poly.type
_entity_poly.pdbx_seq_one_letter_code
_entity_poly.pdbx_strand_id
1 'polypeptide(L)'
;MFPHLHGFGVFGDSTAEPSDLANGHHDPQREATLQSIEPGVSLRVGMLQGFATASGSTDAAGDFNFSLEEGFLKLVDLPFGLQLRGGQYLNRFGFHNSVHNHGWMFVDQNLVNGRFLNEGELATIGGEVSLNLPLDFLQASVISASVGGLPSHDHGHEGHHHGEEAEFEAEGGNFTDQLVTAT
;
A
#
# COMPACT_ATOMS: atom_id res chain seq x y z
N MET A 1 -13.31 -1.09 -20.25
CA MET A 1 -12.05 -1.48 -19.58
C MET A 1 -10.97 -0.57 -20.12
N PHE A 2 -10.12 -0.04 -19.24
CA PHE A 2 -9.10 0.96 -19.57
C PHE A 2 -7.77 0.53 -18.92
N PRO A 3 -6.82 -0.01 -19.71
CA PRO A 3 -5.50 -0.37 -19.20
C PRO A 3 -4.66 0.89 -18.95
N HIS A 4 -3.73 0.81 -18.01
CA HIS A 4 -2.75 1.85 -17.70
C HIS A 4 -1.44 1.22 -17.21
N LEU A 5 -0.36 1.99 -17.30
CA LEU A 5 0.97 1.58 -16.85
C LEU A 5 1.66 2.82 -16.27
N HIS A 6 2.16 2.69 -15.05
CA HIS A 6 3.00 3.69 -14.40
C HIS A 6 4.37 3.08 -14.10
N GLY A 7 5.39 3.92 -13.94
CA GLY A 7 6.72 3.48 -13.58
C GLY A 7 7.53 4.61 -12.99
N PHE A 8 8.24 4.31 -11.91
CA PHE A 8 9.08 5.25 -11.18
C PHE A 8 10.37 4.56 -10.72
N GLY A 9 11.48 5.26 -10.86
CA GLY A 9 12.79 4.75 -10.48
C GLY A 9 13.73 5.89 -10.21
N VAL A 10 14.69 5.64 -9.32
CA VAL A 10 15.65 6.63 -8.88
C VAL A 10 17.06 6.08 -9.06
N PHE A 11 17.94 6.98 -9.49
CA PHE A 11 19.37 6.75 -9.56
C PHE A 11 20.06 7.89 -8.82
N GLY A 12 20.97 7.55 -7.92
CA GLY A 12 21.67 8.51 -7.08
C GLY A 12 22.87 7.90 -6.38
N ASP A 13 23.66 8.75 -5.73
CA ASP A 13 24.82 8.35 -4.95
C ASP A 13 24.70 9.00 -3.56
N SER A 14 25.23 8.32 -2.55
CA SER A 14 25.13 8.71 -1.15
C SER A 14 26.42 8.38 -0.42
N THR A 15 26.82 9.23 0.52
CA THR A 15 27.94 8.94 1.42
C THR A 15 27.60 7.91 2.50
N ALA A 16 26.31 7.60 2.68
CA ALA A 16 25.79 6.55 3.54
C ALA A 16 25.21 5.42 2.69
N GLU A 17 25.20 4.19 3.23
CA GLU A 17 24.57 3.04 2.57
C GLU A 17 23.06 3.31 2.41
N PRO A 18 22.51 3.30 1.17
CA PRO A 18 21.10 3.65 0.94
C PRO A 18 20.10 2.76 1.71
N SER A 19 20.44 1.48 1.92
CA SER A 19 19.63 0.57 2.74
C SER A 19 19.43 1.03 4.17
N ASP A 20 20.39 1.76 4.75
CA ASP A 20 20.30 2.28 6.13
C ASP A 20 19.36 3.48 6.24
N LEU A 21 18.95 4.06 5.10
CA LEU A 21 18.09 5.23 5.01
C LEU A 21 16.63 4.87 4.68
N ALA A 22 16.39 3.64 4.24
CA ALA A 22 15.07 3.15 3.86
C ALA A 22 14.12 3.08 5.07
N ASN A 23 12.92 3.63 4.90
CA ASN A 23 11.83 3.62 5.88
C ASN A 23 10.64 2.77 5.43
N GLY A 24 10.53 2.51 4.11
CA GLY A 24 9.51 1.68 3.50
C GLY A 24 10.08 0.72 2.46
N HIS A 25 9.27 -0.27 2.09
CA HIS A 25 9.61 -1.36 1.16
C HIS A 25 9.95 -0.85 -0.25
N HIS A 26 9.44 0.33 -0.61
CA HIS A 26 9.66 0.94 -1.91
C HIS A 26 10.73 2.05 -1.91
N ASP A 27 11.39 2.31 -0.78
CA ASP A 27 12.43 3.33 -0.69
C ASP A 27 13.70 2.87 -1.44
N PRO A 28 14.55 3.79 -1.91
CA PRO A 28 15.83 3.42 -2.51
C PRO A 28 16.74 2.70 -1.51
N GLN A 29 17.03 1.44 -1.79
CA GLN A 29 17.94 0.61 -0.99
C GLN A 29 19.33 0.44 -1.62
N ARG A 30 19.58 1.07 -2.77
CA ARG A 30 20.82 0.99 -3.55
C ARG A 30 20.99 2.23 -4.44
N GLU A 31 22.17 2.38 -5.04
CA GLU A 31 22.48 3.51 -5.95
C GLU A 31 21.51 3.61 -7.15
N ALA A 32 21.03 2.46 -7.62
CA ALA A 32 20.06 2.36 -8.71
C ALA A 32 18.90 1.46 -8.29
N THR A 33 17.76 2.06 -7.96
CA THR A 33 16.56 1.34 -7.51
C THR A 33 15.41 1.56 -8.49
N LEU A 34 14.82 0.46 -8.97
CA LEU A 34 13.48 0.48 -9.55
C LEU A 34 12.47 0.41 -8.40
N GLN A 35 11.89 1.55 -8.05
CA GLN A 35 10.98 1.64 -6.91
C GLN A 35 9.59 1.11 -7.25
N SER A 36 9.12 1.36 -8.47
CA SER A 36 7.90 0.74 -8.97
C SER A 36 7.81 0.65 -10.50
N ILE A 37 7.22 -0.45 -10.97
CA ILE A 37 6.54 -0.56 -12.26
C ILE A 37 5.14 -1.11 -12.01
N GLU A 38 4.12 -0.37 -12.41
CA GLU A 38 2.75 -0.59 -11.96
C GLU A 38 1.80 -0.75 -13.16
N PRO A 39 1.65 -1.96 -13.71
CA PRO A 39 0.60 -2.27 -14.67
C PRO A 39 -0.76 -2.37 -13.97
N GLY A 40 -1.76 -1.73 -14.56
CA GLY A 40 -3.10 -1.74 -14.00
C GLY A 40 -4.21 -1.75 -15.04
N VAL A 41 -5.41 -2.06 -14.56
CA VAL A 41 -6.64 -2.03 -15.34
C VAL A 41 -7.78 -1.44 -14.53
N SER A 42 -8.58 -0.62 -15.19
CA SER A 42 -9.81 -0.09 -14.60
C SER A 42 -11.04 -0.39 -15.45
N LEU A 43 -12.20 -0.42 -14.81
CA LEU A 43 -13.49 -0.57 -15.47
C LEU A 43 -14.52 0.36 -14.83
N ARG A 44 -15.48 0.78 -15.64
CA ARG A 44 -16.64 1.57 -15.20
C ARG A 44 -17.83 1.17 -16.06
N VAL A 45 -18.89 0.69 -15.42
CA VAL A 45 -20.16 0.29 -16.04
C VAL A 45 -21.30 0.75 -15.13
N GLY A 46 -21.95 1.86 -15.49
CA GLY A 46 -22.93 2.50 -14.62
C GLY A 46 -22.33 2.88 -13.27
N MET A 47 -22.95 2.41 -12.18
CA MET A 47 -22.52 2.63 -10.79
C MET A 47 -21.39 1.69 -10.35
N LEU A 48 -21.04 0.67 -11.14
CA LEU A 48 -19.97 -0.26 -10.84
C LEU A 48 -18.65 0.26 -11.41
N GLN A 49 -17.66 0.41 -10.54
CA GLN A 49 -16.26 0.66 -10.90
C GLN A 49 -15.42 -0.54 -10.45
N GLY A 50 -14.30 -0.77 -11.12
CA GLY A 50 -13.33 -1.77 -10.72
C GLY A 50 -11.93 -1.31 -11.04
N PHE A 51 -10.99 -1.77 -10.23
CA PHE A 51 -9.59 -1.42 -10.32
C PHE A 51 -8.75 -2.61 -9.89
N ALA A 52 -7.68 -2.88 -10.62
CA ALA A 52 -6.64 -3.80 -10.20
C ALA A 52 -5.30 -3.27 -10.67
N THR A 53 -4.31 -3.34 -9.80
CA THR A 53 -2.93 -2.97 -10.08
C THR A 53 -1.98 -3.95 -9.39
N ALA A 54 -0.87 -4.21 -10.05
CA ALA A 54 0.24 -4.95 -9.48
C ALA A 54 1.47 -4.06 -9.54
N SER A 55 2.44 -4.27 -8.66
CA SER A 55 3.71 -3.54 -8.68
C SER A 55 4.88 -4.48 -8.76
N GLY A 56 5.92 -4.02 -9.44
CA GLY A 56 7.24 -4.65 -9.39
C GLY A 56 8.31 -3.66 -8.97
N SER A 57 9.26 -4.13 -8.18
CA SER A 57 10.37 -3.32 -7.65
C SER A 57 11.63 -4.17 -7.55
N THR A 58 12.78 -3.52 -7.36
CA THR A 58 14.04 -4.19 -7.01
C THR A 58 14.32 -4.02 -5.53
N ASP A 59 14.69 -5.09 -4.84
CA ASP A 59 15.13 -5.03 -3.44
C ASP A 59 16.60 -4.57 -3.29
N ALA A 60 17.12 -4.60 -2.06
CA ALA A 60 18.50 -4.28 -1.73
C ALA A 60 19.53 -5.15 -2.48
N ALA A 61 19.24 -6.44 -2.69
CA ALA A 61 20.10 -7.34 -3.48
C ALA A 61 20.05 -7.01 -4.98
N GLY A 62 19.01 -6.29 -5.42
CA GLY A 62 18.72 -5.96 -6.80
C GLY A 62 17.82 -6.99 -7.47
N ASP A 63 17.24 -7.91 -6.71
CA ASP A 63 16.32 -8.92 -7.22
C ASP A 63 14.96 -8.29 -7.48
N PHE A 64 14.35 -8.67 -8.60
CA PHE A 64 13.06 -8.14 -9.02
C PHE A 64 11.92 -8.91 -8.34
N ASN A 65 11.12 -8.20 -7.57
CA ASN A 65 9.93 -8.70 -6.90
C ASN A 65 8.68 -8.16 -7.60
N PHE A 66 7.61 -8.94 -7.64
CA PHE A 66 6.34 -8.53 -8.25
C PHE A 66 5.16 -9.03 -7.41
N SER A 67 4.23 -8.15 -7.07
CA SER A 67 3.10 -8.46 -6.21
C SER A 67 1.82 -7.76 -6.66
N LEU A 68 0.66 -8.30 -6.26
CA LEU A 68 -0.62 -7.63 -6.46
C LEU A 68 -0.83 -6.64 -5.30
N GLU A 69 -0.94 -5.35 -5.61
CA GLU A 69 -1.16 -4.31 -4.60
C GLU A 69 -2.65 -4.11 -4.31
N GLU A 70 -3.45 -3.94 -5.36
CA GLU A 70 -4.89 -3.73 -5.24
C GLU A 70 -5.67 -4.52 -6.28
N GLY A 71 -6.88 -4.94 -5.90
CA GLY A 71 -7.83 -5.62 -6.75
C GLY A 71 -9.21 -5.57 -6.12
N PHE A 72 -10.03 -4.61 -6.54
CA PHE A 72 -11.34 -4.37 -5.94
C PHE A 72 -12.41 -3.93 -6.94
N LEU A 73 -13.66 -4.12 -6.52
CA LEU A 73 -14.84 -3.53 -7.13
C LEU A 73 -15.45 -2.49 -6.19
N LYS A 74 -16.10 -1.49 -6.78
CA LYS A 74 -16.73 -0.39 -6.05
C LYS A 74 -18.10 -0.07 -6.63
N LEU A 75 -19.10 0.01 -5.76
CA LEU A 75 -20.39 0.62 -6.06
C LEU A 75 -20.35 2.07 -5.60
N VAL A 76 -20.61 2.98 -6.53
CA VAL A 76 -20.63 4.43 -6.29
C VAL A 76 -22.03 5.01 -6.48
N ASP A 77 -22.16 6.32 -6.24
CA ASP A 77 -23.39 7.08 -6.45
C ASP A 77 -24.59 6.49 -5.71
N LEU A 78 -24.34 5.83 -4.58
CA LEU A 78 -25.40 5.35 -3.70
C LEU A 78 -26.04 6.55 -2.98
N PRO A 79 -27.30 6.41 -2.53
CA PRO A 79 -27.97 7.46 -1.78
C PRO A 79 -27.11 7.99 -0.62
N PHE A 80 -27.25 9.29 -0.34
CA PHE A 80 -26.54 9.99 0.73
C PHE A 80 -25.02 10.11 0.54
N GLY A 81 -24.49 9.84 -0.67
CA GLY A 81 -23.04 9.93 -0.93
C GLY A 81 -22.28 8.68 -0.47
N LEU A 82 -22.98 7.59 -0.22
CA LEU A 82 -22.40 6.31 0.19
C LEU A 82 -21.68 5.62 -0.98
N GLN A 83 -20.68 4.83 -0.62
CA GLN A 83 -19.89 4.01 -1.53
C GLN A 83 -19.57 2.70 -0.83
N LEU A 84 -19.56 1.61 -1.60
CA LEU A 84 -19.17 0.29 -1.12
C LEU A 84 -17.99 -0.18 -1.95
N ARG A 85 -16.92 -0.63 -1.31
CA ARG A 85 -15.74 -1.21 -1.95
C ARG A 85 -15.50 -2.62 -1.41
N GLY A 86 -15.15 -3.57 -2.27
CA GLY A 86 -14.86 -4.94 -1.87
C GLY A 86 -13.74 -5.55 -2.71
N GLY A 87 -12.83 -6.28 -2.06
CA GLY A 87 -11.62 -6.85 -2.65
C GLY A 87 -10.39 -6.53 -1.79
N GLN A 88 -9.21 -6.52 -2.40
CA GLN A 88 -7.97 -6.04 -1.78
C GLN A 88 -7.78 -4.56 -2.13
N TYR A 89 -7.59 -3.72 -1.13
CA TYR A 89 -7.40 -2.29 -1.33
C TYR A 89 -6.54 -1.67 -0.23
N LEU A 90 -5.89 -0.55 -0.55
CA LEU A 90 -5.23 0.30 0.42
C LEU A 90 -6.26 1.06 1.25
N ASN A 91 -6.11 1.00 2.57
CA ASN A 91 -6.96 1.70 3.51
C ASN A 91 -6.79 3.22 3.38
N ARG A 92 -7.85 4.00 3.61
CA ARG A 92 -7.81 5.47 3.61
C ARG A 92 -7.20 6.00 4.91
N PHE A 93 -6.01 5.54 5.25
CA PHE A 93 -5.31 5.91 6.49
C PHE A 93 -4.34 7.07 6.26
N GLY A 94 -4.59 8.19 6.95
CA GLY A 94 -3.84 9.42 6.72
C GLY A 94 -3.95 9.92 5.27
N PHE A 95 -3.03 10.78 4.86
CA PHE A 95 -3.01 11.34 3.50
C PHE A 95 -2.19 10.50 2.50
N HIS A 96 -1.33 9.60 3.00
CA HIS A 96 -0.31 8.94 2.20
C HIS A 96 -0.64 7.47 1.87
N ASN A 97 -1.29 6.72 2.76
CA ASN A 97 -1.43 5.26 2.60
C ASN A 97 -2.21 4.84 1.35
N SER A 98 -3.16 5.66 0.90
CA SER A 98 -3.95 5.35 -0.30
C SER A 98 -3.33 5.87 -1.60
N VAL A 99 -2.04 6.20 -1.60
CA VAL A 99 -1.31 6.76 -2.74
C VAL A 99 -0.18 5.80 -3.11
N HIS A 100 -0.22 5.25 -4.33
CA HIS A 100 0.87 4.43 -4.87
C HIS A 100 2.14 5.26 -5.06
N ASN A 101 3.29 4.60 -5.10
CA ASN A 101 4.61 5.23 -5.13
C ASN A 101 4.72 6.32 -6.21
N HIS A 102 4.20 6.06 -7.42
CA HIS A 102 4.25 7.04 -8.52
C HIS A 102 3.52 8.37 -8.22
N GLY A 103 2.68 8.41 -7.18
CA GLY A 103 1.96 9.59 -6.71
C GLY A 103 2.58 10.27 -5.49
N TRP A 104 3.68 9.74 -4.96
CA TRP A 104 4.37 10.30 -3.80
C TRP A 104 4.99 11.66 -4.12
N MET A 105 5.05 12.53 -3.11
CA MET A 105 5.69 13.85 -3.22
C MET A 105 7.20 13.79 -3.03
N PHE A 106 7.69 12.68 -2.47
CA PHE A 106 9.09 12.44 -2.15
C PHE A 106 9.46 11.03 -2.61
N VAL A 107 10.76 10.80 -2.75
CA VAL A 107 11.32 9.50 -3.14
C VAL A 107 11.10 8.44 -2.07
N ASP A 108 11.16 8.84 -0.80
CA ASP A 108 11.00 7.93 0.35
C ASP A 108 9.58 8.00 0.93
N GLN A 109 9.15 6.90 1.53
CA GLN A 109 7.94 6.80 2.32
C GLN A 109 8.00 7.78 3.51
N ASN A 110 6.85 8.36 3.85
CA ASN A 110 6.78 9.24 5.01
C ASN A 110 7.11 8.45 6.30
N LEU A 111 8.00 9.02 7.13
CA LEU A 111 8.38 8.46 8.44
C LEU A 111 7.19 8.06 9.31
N VAL A 112 6.11 8.84 9.32
CA VAL A 112 4.90 8.52 10.09
C VAL A 112 4.28 7.22 9.59
N ASN A 113 4.18 7.00 8.28
CA ASN A 113 3.66 5.75 7.74
C ASN A 113 4.59 4.58 8.06
N GLY A 114 5.90 4.70 7.77
CA GLY A 114 6.89 3.66 8.06
C GLY A 114 6.92 3.22 9.54
N ARG A 115 6.63 4.16 10.46
CA ARG A 115 6.61 3.86 11.91
C ARG A 115 5.29 3.28 12.41
N PHE A 116 4.16 3.64 11.80
CA PHE A 116 2.83 3.20 12.27
C PHE A 116 2.31 1.97 11.54
N LEU A 117 2.72 1.76 10.29
CA LEU A 117 2.26 0.68 9.41
C LEU A 117 3.37 -0.32 9.10
N ASN A 118 4.49 -0.22 9.83
CA ASN A 118 5.75 -0.87 9.48
C ASN A 118 6.24 -0.42 8.09
N GLU A 119 7.14 -1.18 7.47
CA GLU A 119 7.74 -0.87 6.18
C GLU A 119 6.76 -0.93 4.99
N GLY A 120 5.49 -1.28 5.18
CA GLY A 120 4.52 -1.49 4.11
C GLY A 120 3.29 -0.58 4.17
N GLU A 121 2.38 -0.79 3.23
CA GLU A 121 1.07 -0.15 3.21
C GLU A 121 0.05 -0.91 4.05
N LEU A 122 -0.87 -0.17 4.67
CA LEU A 122 -2.04 -0.76 5.28
C LEU A 122 -3.05 -1.14 4.19
N ALA A 123 -3.13 -2.43 3.92
CA ALA A 123 -4.05 -3.02 2.96
C ALA A 123 -5.07 -3.93 3.66
N THR A 124 -6.29 -4.00 3.11
CA THR A 124 -7.35 -4.88 3.59
C THR A 124 -7.89 -5.73 2.45
N ILE A 125 -7.99 -7.04 2.67
CA ILE A 125 -8.80 -7.95 1.87
C ILE A 125 -10.16 -8.08 2.55
N GLY A 126 -11.17 -7.39 2.02
CA GLY A 126 -12.48 -7.37 2.65
C GLY A 126 -13.44 -6.36 2.04
N GLY A 127 -14.21 -5.69 2.90
CA GLY A 127 -15.23 -4.72 2.51
C GLY A 127 -15.08 -3.39 3.23
N GLU A 128 -15.26 -2.29 2.51
CA GLU A 128 -15.28 -0.92 3.01
C GLU A 128 -16.62 -0.26 2.69
N VAL A 129 -17.15 0.47 3.66
CA VAL A 129 -18.20 1.48 3.45
C VAL A 129 -17.56 2.85 3.59
N SER A 130 -17.79 3.72 2.61
CA SER A 130 -17.36 5.12 2.69
C SER A 130 -18.51 6.08 2.42
N LEU A 131 -18.44 7.24 3.06
CA LEU A 131 -19.41 8.33 2.94
C LEU A 131 -18.69 9.59 2.48
N ASN A 132 -19.07 10.10 1.31
CA ASN A 132 -18.58 11.37 0.79
C ASN A 132 -19.45 12.51 1.33
N LEU A 133 -18.87 13.33 2.20
CA LEU A 133 -19.46 14.55 2.72
C LEU A 133 -19.27 15.70 1.71
N PRO A 134 -20.31 16.46 1.36
CA PRO A 134 -20.20 17.63 0.48
C PRO A 134 -19.70 18.84 1.28
N LEU A 135 -18.47 18.78 1.79
CA LEU A 135 -17.86 19.80 2.64
C LEU A 135 -16.64 20.40 1.95
N ASP A 136 -16.81 21.58 1.34
CA ASP A 136 -15.79 22.22 0.50
C ASP A 136 -14.53 22.69 1.25
N PHE A 137 -14.53 22.67 2.59
CA PHE A 137 -13.43 23.18 3.43
C PHE A 137 -12.57 22.09 4.08
N LEU A 138 -12.94 20.81 3.96
CA LEU A 138 -12.14 19.70 4.48
C LEU A 138 -11.34 19.06 3.35
N GLN A 139 -10.02 18.89 3.55
CA GLN A 139 -9.16 18.16 2.61
C GLN A 139 -9.50 16.66 2.54
N ALA A 140 -10.15 16.13 3.58
CA ALA A 140 -10.73 14.80 3.61
C ALA A 140 -12.25 14.92 3.76
N SER A 141 -12.96 14.78 2.64
CA SER A 141 -14.42 14.81 2.62
C SER A 141 -15.02 13.40 2.69
N VAL A 142 -14.25 12.41 3.17
CA VAL A 142 -14.66 11.00 3.19
C VAL A 142 -14.46 10.42 4.58
N ILE A 143 -15.52 9.86 5.15
CA ILE A 143 -15.46 8.98 6.32
C ILE A 143 -15.51 7.54 5.81
N SER A 144 -14.66 6.66 6.32
CA SER A 144 -14.66 5.25 5.91
C SER A 144 -14.55 4.28 7.07
N ALA A 145 -15.13 3.10 6.90
CA ALA A 145 -14.98 1.98 7.81
C ALA A 145 -14.79 0.69 7.00
N SER A 146 -13.78 -0.09 7.35
CA SER A 146 -13.38 -1.31 6.65
C SER A 146 -13.32 -2.49 7.59
N VAL A 147 -13.67 -3.67 7.08
CA VAL A 147 -13.51 -4.95 7.78
C VAL A 147 -12.97 -5.99 6.80
N GLY A 148 -11.97 -6.75 7.23
CA GLY A 148 -11.35 -7.77 6.39
C GLY A 148 -10.12 -8.40 7.03
N GLY A 149 -9.33 -9.13 6.25
CA GLY A 149 -8.02 -9.63 6.66
C GLY A 149 -6.90 -8.76 6.09
N LEU A 150 -5.69 -8.99 6.58
CA LEU A 150 -4.46 -8.46 5.98
C LEU A 150 -4.05 -9.34 4.79
N PRO A 151 -3.57 -8.76 3.67
CA PRO A 151 -2.86 -9.54 2.67
C PRO A 151 -1.66 -10.25 3.32
N SER A 152 -1.47 -11.53 2.99
CA SER A 152 -0.25 -12.24 3.36
C SER A 152 0.89 -11.85 2.42
N HIS A 153 2.00 -11.37 2.95
CA HIS A 153 3.26 -11.30 2.22
C HIS A 153 4.04 -12.58 2.46
N ASP A 154 4.48 -13.24 1.37
CA ASP A 154 5.40 -14.38 1.46
C ASP A 154 6.81 -13.83 1.70
N HIS A 155 7.22 -13.79 2.96
CA HIS A 155 8.63 -13.60 3.27
C HIS A 155 9.32 -14.92 2.98
N GLY A 156 10.04 -14.98 1.86
CA GLY A 156 10.97 -16.07 1.56
C GLY A 156 12.06 -16.13 2.64
N HIS A 157 11.77 -16.80 3.75
CA HIS A 157 12.79 -17.17 4.72
C HIS A 157 13.55 -18.37 4.16
N GLU A 158 14.61 -18.11 3.40
CA GLU A 158 15.64 -19.12 3.21
C GLU A 158 16.32 -19.37 4.57
N GLY A 159 16.19 -20.61 5.05
CA GLY A 159 16.57 -21.01 6.40
C GLY A 159 18.05 -20.83 6.70
N HIS A 160 18.34 -20.01 7.71
CA HIS A 160 19.61 -20.03 8.40
C HIS A 160 19.43 -20.42 9.89
N HIS A 161 19.95 -21.61 10.17
CA HIS A 161 20.40 -22.19 11.44
C HIS A 161 20.08 -21.48 12.78
N HIS A 162 19.48 -22.26 13.68
CA HIS A 162 19.32 -22.03 15.11
C HIS A 162 20.58 -21.51 15.82
N GLY A 163 20.40 -20.42 16.59
CA GLY A 163 21.28 -19.95 17.67
C GLY A 163 20.47 -19.00 18.56
N GLU A 164 20.53 -19.23 19.88
CA GLU A 164 19.63 -18.69 20.89
C GLU A 164 19.69 -17.17 21.08
N GLU A 165 18.49 -16.57 21.11
CA GLU A 165 18.01 -15.38 21.84
C GLU A 165 18.70 -14.02 21.70
N ALA A 166 18.03 -13.15 20.95
CA ALA A 166 17.44 -11.94 21.53
C ALA A 166 15.99 -11.86 21.03
N GLU A 167 15.01 -12.11 21.90
CA GLU A 167 13.61 -11.74 21.68
C GLU A 167 13.55 -10.21 21.52
N PHE A 168 13.59 -9.74 20.27
CA PHE A 168 13.11 -8.42 19.92
C PHE A 168 11.85 -8.61 19.10
N GLU A 169 10.76 -8.09 19.64
CA GLU A 169 9.38 -8.22 19.19
C GLU A 169 9.23 -7.89 17.70
N ALA A 170 9.14 -8.92 16.87
CA ALA A 170 8.73 -8.83 15.47
C ALA A 170 7.32 -9.40 15.24
N GLU A 171 6.48 -9.44 16.29
CA GLU A 171 5.01 -9.47 16.16
C GLU A 171 4.49 -8.02 16.03
N GLY A 172 4.98 -7.31 15.01
CA GLY A 172 4.71 -5.88 14.79
C GLY A 172 3.37 -5.61 14.11
N GLY A 173 2.28 -6.12 14.66
CA GLY A 173 0.93 -5.89 14.17
C GLY A 173 -0.07 -6.81 14.84
N ASN A 174 -0.49 -6.46 16.06
CA ASN A 174 -1.43 -7.24 16.87
C ASN A 174 -2.88 -7.11 16.33
N PHE A 175 -3.07 -7.35 15.04
CA PHE A 175 -4.38 -7.48 14.44
C PHE A 175 -4.75 -8.97 14.48
N THR A 176 -5.89 -9.27 15.11
CA THR A 176 -6.58 -10.55 14.88
C THR A 176 -6.77 -10.78 13.37
N ASP A 177 -7.06 -12.00 12.92
CA ASP A 177 -7.39 -12.33 11.51
C ASP A 177 -8.44 -11.38 10.87
N GLN A 178 -9.11 -10.57 11.70
CA GLN A 178 -9.98 -9.48 11.36
C GLN A 178 -9.36 -8.08 11.66
N LEU A 179 -8.96 -7.38 10.62
CA LEU A 179 -8.64 -5.95 10.64
C LEU A 179 -9.92 -5.12 10.56
N VAL A 180 -10.02 -4.10 11.43
CA VAL A 180 -11.03 -3.03 11.35
C VAL A 180 -10.32 -1.69 11.31
N THR A 181 -10.61 -0.87 10.30
CA THR A 181 -10.08 0.49 10.19
C THR A 181 -11.21 1.49 10.06
N ALA A 182 -11.10 2.64 10.72
CA ALA A 182 -12.00 3.77 10.51
C ALA A 182 -11.21 5.08 10.42
N THR A 183 -11.55 5.93 9.46
CA THR A 183 -10.93 7.24 9.21
C THR A 183 -11.94 8.32 8.85
#